data_AF-A0A2N6G4A0-F1
#
_entry.id   AF-A0A2N6G4A0-F1
#
_cell.length_a   1.000
_cell.length_b   1.000
_cell.length_c   1.000
_cell.angle_alpha   90.00
_cell.angle_beta   90.00
_cell.angle_gamma   90.00
#
_symmetry.space_group_name_H-M   'P 1'
#
loop_
_entity.id
_entity.type
_entity.pdbx_description
1 polymer ?
#
loop_
_entity_poly.entity_id
_entity_poly.type
_entity_poly.pdbx_seq_one_letter_code
_entity_poly.pdbx_strand_id
1 'polypeptide(L)'
;MKFIYIKNYLNISKIKKNQFIEYIYSFDEFKVNNQKIILNDNSLILELSIESNFDIAKSSIDKFFDDDKDIDTLFVDKLIFEENELIILNEEKIINKVAI
;
A
#
# COMPACT_ATOMS: atom_id res chain seq x y z
N MET A 1 0.76 -3.56 -13.95
CA MET A 1 1.31 -3.38 -12.59
C MET A 1 0.14 -3.12 -11.67
N LYS A 2 0.24 -3.53 -10.41
CA LYS A 2 -0.83 -3.40 -9.42
C LYS A 2 -0.20 -2.96 -8.11
N PHE A 3 -0.94 -2.16 -7.37
CA PHE A 3 -0.44 -1.49 -6.19
C PHE A 3 -1.34 -1.80 -4.99
N ILE A 4 -0.75 -1.80 -3.80
CA ILE A 4 -1.47 -1.77 -2.54
C ILE A 4 -1.15 -0.46 -1.86
N TYR A 5 -2.18 0.32 -1.57
CA TYR A 5 -2.07 1.58 -0.85
C TYR A 5 -2.50 1.34 0.60
N ILE A 6 -1.65 1.76 1.53
CA ILE A 6 -1.79 1.57 2.97
C ILE A 6 -1.86 2.96 3.60
N LYS A 7 -3.08 3.40 3.91
CA LYS A 7 -3.36 4.69 4.52
C LYS A 7 -2.86 4.73 5.96
N ASN A 8 -2.42 5.90 6.43
CA ASN A 8 -1.96 6.12 7.81
C ASN A 8 -0.78 5.23 8.26
N TYR A 9 -0.10 4.54 7.34
CA TYR A 9 1.07 3.72 7.64
C TYR A 9 2.15 4.45 8.46
N LEU A 10 2.35 5.76 8.24
CA LEU A 10 3.34 6.51 9.00
C LEU A 10 2.97 6.72 10.47
N ASN A 11 1.70 6.53 10.85
CA ASN A 11 1.22 6.72 12.22
C ASN A 11 1.56 5.53 13.14
N ILE A 12 1.92 4.37 12.59
CA ILE A 12 2.29 3.20 13.41
C ILE A 12 3.70 3.34 13.98
N SER A 13 4.01 2.59 15.05
CA SER A 13 5.33 2.64 15.69
C SER A 13 6.45 2.17 14.76
N LYS A 14 7.68 2.67 14.98
CA LYS A 14 8.87 2.20 14.23
C LYS A 14 9.06 0.68 14.33
N ILE A 15 8.79 0.10 15.49
CA ILE A 15 8.88 -1.36 15.72
C ILE A 15 7.90 -2.08 14.80
N LYS A 16 6.65 -1.62 14.74
CA LYS A 16 5.62 -2.23 13.91
C LYS A 16 5.89 -2.08 12.40
N LYS A 17 6.46 -0.94 11.98
CA LYS A 17 6.96 -0.76 10.60
C LYS A 17 8.02 -1.81 10.25
N ASN A 18 8.99 -2.05 11.12
CA ASN A 18 10.02 -3.08 10.87
C ASN A 18 9.41 -4.48 10.77
N GLN A 19 8.52 -4.83 11.71
CA GLN A 19 7.79 -6.10 11.69
C GLN A 19 6.97 -6.28 10.40
N PHE A 20 6.33 -5.22 9.93
CA PHE A 20 5.57 -5.25 8.68
C PHE A 20 6.46 -5.56 7.48
N ILE A 21 7.61 -4.89 7.38
CA ILE A 21 8.57 -5.13 6.30
C ILE A 21 9.06 -6.58 6.34
N GLU A 22 9.51 -7.08 7.50
CA GLU A 22 9.94 -8.48 7.64
C GLU A 22 8.82 -9.47 7.25
N TYR A 23 7.59 -9.17 7.68
CA TYR A 23 6.41 -9.98 7.37
C TYR A 23 6.13 -10.06 5.86
N ILE A 24 6.04 -8.93 5.15
CA ILE A 24 5.68 -8.95 3.72
C ILE A 24 6.76 -9.56 2.83
N TYR A 25 8.03 -9.52 3.25
CA TYR A 25 9.13 -10.15 2.52
C TYR A 25 9.29 -11.64 2.84
N SER A 26 8.48 -12.20 3.75
CA SER A 26 8.51 -13.63 4.09
C SER A 26 7.64 -14.52 3.19
N PHE A 27 6.85 -13.92 2.30
CA PHE A 27 5.95 -14.63 1.39
C PHE A 27 6.61 -14.90 0.05
N ASP A 28 6.44 -16.11 -0.47
CA ASP A 28 6.92 -16.51 -1.81
C ASP A 28 5.86 -16.22 -2.89
N GLU A 29 4.60 -16.08 -2.51
CA GLU A 29 3.46 -15.92 -3.42
C GLU A 29 3.36 -14.51 -4.02
N PHE A 30 4.03 -13.52 -3.43
CA PHE A 30 4.08 -12.17 -3.98
C PHE A 30 5.42 -11.50 -3.73
N LYS A 31 5.79 -10.59 -4.63
CA LYS A 31 7.04 -9.84 -4.56
C LYS A 31 6.79 -8.35 -4.64
N VAL A 32 7.28 -7.62 -3.65
CA VAL A 32 7.31 -6.15 -3.66
C VAL A 32 8.49 -5.68 -4.52
N ASN A 33 8.20 -5.02 -5.64
CA ASN A 33 9.20 -4.44 -6.53
C ASN A 33 9.66 -3.06 -6.05
N ASN A 34 8.73 -2.26 -5.53
CA ASN A 34 9.01 -0.89 -5.12
C ASN A 34 8.11 -0.47 -3.97
N GLN A 35 8.56 0.54 -3.21
CA GLN A 35 7.84 1.12 -2.09
C GLN A 35 7.92 2.64 -2.18
N LYS A 36 6.77 3.31 -2.00
CA LYS A 36 6.68 4.78 -2.02
C LYS A 36 5.96 5.28 -0.78
N ILE A 37 6.61 6.17 -0.03
CA ILE A 37 5.99 6.87 1.10
C ILE A 37 5.38 8.17 0.59
N ILE A 38 4.15 8.47 1.00
CA ILE A 38 3.49 9.75 0.77
C ILE A 38 3.34 10.47 2.10
N LEU A 39 4.15 11.51 2.31
CA LEU A 39 4.21 12.22 3.59
C LEU A 39 2.92 12.97 3.92
N ASN A 40 2.33 13.64 2.93
CA ASN A 40 1.15 14.50 3.12
C ASN A 40 -0.11 13.75 3.57
N ASP A 41 -0.14 12.43 3.36
CA ASP A 41 -1.27 11.56 3.66
C ASP A 41 -0.85 10.38 4.57
N ASN A 42 0.37 10.45 5.11
CA ASN A 42 0.93 9.45 6.03
C ASN A 42 0.85 8.01 5.51
N SER A 43 0.94 7.80 4.20
CA SER A 43 0.61 6.54 3.56
C SER A 43 1.82 5.87 2.89
N LEU A 44 1.68 4.58 2.63
CA LEU A 44 2.65 3.74 1.92
C LEU A 44 1.98 3.12 0.71
N ILE A 45 2.65 3.18 -0.44
CA ILE A 45 2.30 2.44 -1.64
C ILE A 45 3.32 1.31 -1.82
N LEU A 46 2.81 0.10 -1.97
CA LEU A 46 3.57 -1.07 -2.39
C LEU A 46 3.26 -1.37 -3.85
N GLU A 47 4.29 -1.44 -4.68
CA GLU A 47 4.20 -1.92 -6.06
C GLU A 47 4.58 -3.40 -6.07
N LEU A 48 3.66 -4.26 -6.53
CA LEU A 48 3.92 -5.69 -6.60
C LEU A 48 4.28 -6.11 -8.03
N SER A 49 5.11 -7.16 -8.14
CA SER A 49 5.43 -7.80 -9.41
C SER A 49 4.18 -8.34 -10.10
N ILE A 50 4.15 -8.31 -11.44
CA ILE A 50 3.03 -8.80 -12.24
C ILE A 50 2.75 -10.29 -12.04
N GLU A 51 3.76 -11.06 -11.63
CA GLU A 51 3.67 -12.50 -11.34
C GLU A 51 3.12 -12.80 -9.95
N SER A 52 2.94 -11.76 -9.11
CA SER A 52 2.49 -11.92 -7.73
C SER A 52 1.02 -12.36 -7.65
N ASN A 53 0.69 -13.14 -6.61
CA ASN A 53 -0.68 -13.34 -6.20
C ASN A 53 -1.17 -12.14 -5.37
N PHE A 54 -1.94 -11.27 -6.02
CA PHE A 54 -2.44 -10.03 -5.44
C PHE A 54 -3.44 -10.24 -4.30
N ASP A 55 -4.28 -11.27 -4.39
CA ASP A 55 -5.29 -11.56 -3.37
C ASP A 55 -4.63 -12.06 -2.07
N ILE A 56 -3.59 -12.89 -2.20
CA ILE A 56 -2.76 -13.30 -1.06
C ILE A 56 -2.05 -12.09 -0.47
N ALA A 57 -1.42 -11.26 -1.29
CA ALA A 57 -0.73 -10.06 -0.80
C ALA A 57 -1.67 -9.15 0.01
N LYS A 58 -2.85 -8.86 -0.53
CA LYS A 58 -3.84 -8.01 0.16
C LYS A 58 -4.34 -8.65 1.44
N SER A 59 -4.79 -9.89 1.40
CA SER A 59 -5.31 -10.57 2.59
C SER A 59 -4.26 -10.72 3.70
N SER A 60 -3.00 -10.98 3.35
CA SER A 60 -1.89 -11.02 4.32
C SER A 60 -1.63 -9.65 4.93
N ILE A 61 -1.61 -8.58 4.13
CA ILE A 61 -1.42 -7.20 4.63
C ILE A 61 -2.60 -6.79 5.52
N ASP A 62 -3.83 -7.09 5.12
CA ASP A 62 -5.04 -6.81 5.91
C ASP A 62 -4.98 -7.51 7.26
N LYS A 63 -4.60 -8.78 7.26
CA LYS A 63 -4.43 -9.58 8.47
C LYS A 63 -3.34 -9.03 9.39
N PHE A 64 -2.26 -8.49 8.84
CA PHE A 64 -1.20 -7.87 9.66
C PHE A 64 -1.69 -6.65 10.43
N PHE A 65 -2.59 -5.86 9.82
CA PHE A 65 -3.13 -4.62 10.38
C PHE A 65 -4.54 -4.78 10.98
N ASP A 66 -5.04 -6.00 11.17
CA ASP A 66 -6.42 -6.26 11.66
C ASP A 66 -6.68 -5.61 13.03
N ASP A 67 -5.66 -5.49 13.87
CA ASP A 67 -5.72 -4.82 15.18
C ASP A 67 -5.57 -3.28 15.10
N ASP A 68 -5.17 -2.73 13.95
CA ASP A 68 -4.93 -1.29 13.75
C ASP A 68 -6.11 -0.62 13.02
N LYS A 69 -7.12 -0.23 13.80
CA LYS A 69 -8.37 0.37 13.27
C LYS A 69 -8.19 1.66 12.45
N ASP A 70 -7.03 2.32 12.58
CA ASP A 70 -6.72 3.55 11.85
C ASP A 70 -5.98 3.28 10.52
N ILE A 71 -5.65 2.02 10.22
CA ILE A 71 -4.95 1.62 8.99
C ILE A 71 -5.94 1.04 8.00
N ASP A 72 -6.11 1.72 6.87
CA ASP A 72 -6.89 1.23 5.74
C ASP A 72 -5.97 0.75 4.62
N THR A 73 -6.29 -0.40 4.06
CA THR A 73 -5.53 -1.03 2.97
C THR A 73 -6.43 -1.15 1.74
N LEU A 74 -5.96 -0.67 0.59
CA LEU A 74 -6.76 -0.57 -0.62
C LEU A 74 -5.98 -1.13 -1.82
N PHE A 75 -6.69 -1.85 -2.68
CA PHE A 75 -6.17 -2.14 -4.01
C PHE A 75 -6.19 -0.88 -4.87
N VAL A 76 -5.13 -0.75 -5.67
CA VAL A 76 -4.94 0.38 -6.56
C VAL A 76 -4.43 -0.16 -7.90
N ASP A 77 -5.20 0.11 -8.95
CA ASP A 77 -4.84 -0.29 -10.31
C ASP A 77 -3.89 0.71 -10.95
N LYS A 78 -4.08 2.00 -10.63
CA LYS A 78 -3.34 3.07 -11.29
C LYS A 78 -3.05 4.22 -10.35
N LEU A 79 -1.86 4.79 -10.54
CA LEU A 79 -1.40 6.01 -9.93
C LEU A 79 -1.18 7.03 -11.04
N ILE A 80 -1.80 8.19 -10.94
CA ILE A 80 -1.62 9.29 -11.89
C ILE A 80 -0.99 10.47 -11.14
N PHE A 81 0.08 11.00 -11.68
CA PHE A 81 0.71 12.23 -11.21
C PHE A 81 0.29 13.36 -12.16
N GLU A 82 -0.50 14.30 -11.66
CA GLU A 82 -0.98 15.46 -12.41
C GLU A 82 -0.69 16.72 -11.61
N GLU A 83 0.03 17.66 -12.23
CA GLU A 83 0.47 18.91 -11.59
C GLU A 83 1.18 18.64 -10.25
N ASN A 84 0.47 18.85 -9.14
CA ASN A 84 0.92 18.62 -7.76
C ASN A 84 -0.01 17.66 -7.00
N GLU A 85 -0.67 16.74 -7.69
CA GLU A 85 -1.56 15.74 -7.10
C GLU A 85 -1.19 14.33 -7.53
N LEU A 86 -1.24 13.41 -6.56
CA LEU A 86 -1.26 11.97 -6.77
C LEU A 86 -2.72 11.51 -6.73
N ILE A 87 -3.22 11.05 -7.87
CA ILE A 87 -4.56 10.49 -8.00
C ILE A 87 -4.44 8.97 -7.93
N ILE A 88 -5.16 8.37 -7.00
CA ILE A 88 -5.18 6.94 -6.71
C ILE A 88 -6.49 6.36 -7.26
N LEU A 89 -6.38 5.41 -8.20
CA LEU A 89 -7.50 4.83 -8.93
C LEU A 89 -7.64 3.31 -8.69
N ASN A 90 -8.87 2.84 -8.62
CA ASN A 90 -9.24 1.42 -8.66
C ASN A 90 -10.50 1.28 -9.53
N GLU A 91 -10.46 0.38 -10.52
CA GLU A 91 -11.54 0.19 -11.49
C GLU A 91 -12.04 1.51 -12.11
N GLU A 92 -11.09 2.37 -12.52
CA GLU A 92 -11.33 3.72 -13.09
C GLU A 92 -12.03 4.73 -12.15
N LYS A 93 -12.27 4.37 -10.89
CA LYS A 93 -12.79 5.27 -9.86
C LYS A 93 -11.67 5.86 -9.04
N ILE A 94 -11.75 7.16 -8.78
CA ILE A 94 -10.84 7.86 -7.87
C ILE A 94 -11.17 7.43 -6.44
N ILE A 95 -10.24 6.74 -5.78
CA ILE A 95 -10.37 6.37 -4.37
C ILE A 95 -9.81 7.48 -3.48
N ASN A 96 -8.70 8.10 -3.91
CA ASN A 96 -8.06 9.15 -3.13
C ASN A 96 -7.31 10.13 -4.04
N LYS A 97 -7.13 11.35 -3.54
CA LYS A 97 -6.28 12.38 -4.12
C LYS A 97 -5.39 12.94 -3.03
N VAL A 98 -4.09 12.98 -3.29
CA VAL A 98 -3.12 13.49 -2.34
C VAL A 98 -2.34 14.61 -2.99
N ALA A 99 -2.39 15.81 -2.42
CA ALA A 99 -1.50 16.90 -2.81
C ALA A 99 -0.05 16.48 -2.53
N ILE A 100 0.89 16.75 -3.45
CA ILE A 100 2.31 16.40 -3.38
C ILE A 100 3.15 17.66 -3.34
#